data_AF-A0A1C0VHH5-F1
#
_entry.id   AF-A0A1C0VHH5-F1
#
_cell.length_a   1.000
_cell.length_b   1.000
_cell.length_c   1.000
_cell.angle_alpha   90.00
_cell.angle_beta   90.00
_cell.angle_gamma   90.00
#
_symmetry.space_group_name_H-M   'P 1'
#
loop_
_entity.id
_entity.type
_entity.pdbx_description
1 polymer ?
#
loop_
_entity_poly.entity_id
_entity_poly.type
_entity_poly.pdbx_seq_one_letter_code
_entity_poly.pdbx_strand_id
1 'polypeptide(L)'
;MVRWTTEPVRYEFIFAQNDKKLTLDVVRLSNLPINQQRTELVFKANSSCISMVLAFWRALRHLESYENFAQHWGRSFPKREMRLLEKSILEVRRRA
;
A
#
# COMPACT_ATOMS: atom_id res chain seq x y z
N MET A 1 19.87 -19.10 25.02
CA MET A 1 20.16 -18.84 23.60
C MET A 1 18.99 -18.04 23.02
N VAL A 2 19.10 -16.71 22.99
CA VAL A 2 18.03 -15.82 22.51
C VAL A 2 18.19 -15.68 21.00
N ARG A 3 17.34 -16.37 20.22
CA ARG A 3 17.25 -16.16 18.77
C ARG A 3 16.44 -14.89 18.55
N TRP A 4 17.12 -13.79 18.25
CA TRP A 4 16.48 -12.63 17.64
C TRP A 4 15.99 -13.06 16.25
N THR A 5 14.70 -13.38 16.11
CA THR A 5 14.09 -13.54 14.78
C THR A 5 13.96 -12.16 14.17
N THR A 6 15.01 -11.70 13.50
CA THR A 6 15.07 -10.51 12.64
C THR A 6 14.27 -10.69 11.35
N GLU A 7 13.14 -11.40 11.39
CA GLU A 7 12.25 -11.48 10.24
C GLU A 7 11.36 -10.23 10.25
N PRO A 8 11.37 -9.43 9.16
CA PRO A 8 10.55 -8.24 9.08
C PRO A 8 9.08 -8.61 9.22
N VAL A 9 8.35 -7.83 10.03
CA VAL A 9 6.90 -7.98 10.16
C VAL A 9 6.28 -7.86 8.77
N ARG A 10 5.55 -8.90 8.34
CA ARG A 10 4.89 -8.91 7.04
C ARG A 10 3.48 -8.35 7.18
N TYR A 11 3.15 -7.42 6.29
CA TYR A 11 1.81 -6.88 6.14
C TYR A 11 1.28 -7.26 4.77
N GLU A 12 0.01 -7.62 4.73
CA GLU A 12 -0.73 -7.87 3.50
C GLU A 12 -1.86 -6.84 3.37
N PHE A 13 -2.04 -6.34 2.15
CA PHE A 13 -3.01 -5.31 1.80
C PHE A 13 -4.11 -5.97 0.98
N ILE A 14 -5.28 -6.17 1.59
CA ILE A 14 -6.41 -6.86 0.99
C ILE A 14 -7.41 -5.80 0.51
N PHE A 15 -7.65 -5.76 -0.79
CA PHE A 15 -8.60 -4.86 -1.41
C PHE A 15 -9.86 -5.62 -1.81
N ALA A 16 -11.03 -5.11 -1.42
CA ALA A 16 -12.33 -5.64 -1.84
C ALA A 16 -13.22 -4.49 -2.33
N GLN A 17 -13.85 -4.64 -3.48
CA GLN A 17 -14.78 -3.64 -4.02
C GLN A 17 -16.22 -4.14 -3.87
N ASN A 18 -17.06 -3.35 -3.21
CA ASN A 18 -18.50 -3.59 -3.11
C ASN A 18 -19.25 -2.33 -3.61
N ASP A 19 -20.08 -2.50 -4.62
CA ASP A 19 -20.83 -1.44 -5.31
C ASP A 19 -19.95 -0.22 -5.68
N LYS A 20 -20.04 0.85 -4.86
CA LYS A 20 -19.35 2.14 -5.03
C LYS A 20 -18.21 2.37 -4.04
N LYS A 21 -17.94 1.42 -3.16
CA LYS A 21 -16.94 1.54 -2.10
C LYS A 21 -15.84 0.50 -2.27
N LEU A 22 -14.61 0.94 -2.03
CA LEU A 22 -13.45 0.09 -1.86
C LEU A 22 -13.29 -0.14 -0.36
N THR A 23 -12.88 -1.34 0.03
CA THR A 23 -12.43 -1.67 1.38
C THR A 23 -10.96 -2.06 1.28
N LEU A 24 -10.13 -1.47 2.13
CA LEU A 24 -8.75 -1.86 2.35
C LEU A 24 -8.62 -2.41 3.77
N ASP A 25 -8.33 -3.69 3.86
CA ASP A 25 -7.94 -4.35 5.10
C ASP A 25 -6.42 -4.56 5.06
N VAL A 26 -5.69 -4.00 6.02
CA VAL A 26 -4.27 -4.28 6.21
C VAL A 26 -4.17 -5.28 7.33
N VAL A 27 -3.62 -6.45 7.02
CA VAL A 27 -3.45 -7.52 7.98
C VAL A 27 -1.98 -7.76 8.26
N ARG A 28 -1.67 -7.98 9.53
CA ARG A 28 -0.35 -8.44 9.96
C ARG A 28 -0.33 -9.96 9.87
N LEU A 29 0.67 -10.47 9.17
CA LEU A 29 0.94 -11.90 9.12
C LEU A 29 1.90 -12.25 10.25
N SER A 30 1.48 -13.19 11.09
CA SER A 30 2.35 -13.77 12.12
C SER A 30 3.48 -14.56 11.44
N ASN A 31 4.72 -14.45 11.94
CA ASN A 31 5.85 -15.28 11.48
C ASN A 31 5.78 -16.72 12.04
N LEU A 32 4.58 -17.20 12.34
CA LEU A 32 4.35 -18.56 12.83
C LEU A 32 4.31 -19.54 11.65
N PRO A 33 4.59 -20.83 11.87
CA PRO A 33 4.44 -21.87 10.86
C PRO A 33 3.02 -21.81 10.23
N ILE A 34 2.90 -22.15 8.95
CA ILE A 34 1.66 -22.01 8.14
C ILE A 34 0.41 -22.52 8.88
N ASN A 35 0.52 -23.62 9.65
CA ASN A 35 -0.59 -24.22 10.39
C ASN A 35 -1.04 -23.44 11.64
N GLN A 36 -0.36 -22.36 12.00
CA GLN A 36 -0.65 -21.48 13.14
C GLN A 36 -0.67 -20.00 12.74
N GLN A 37 -0.68 -19.73 11.43
CA GLN A 37 -0.61 -18.38 10.91
C GLN A 37 -1.90 -17.64 11.29
N ARG A 38 -1.81 -16.75 12.29
CA ARG A 38 -2.89 -15.84 12.65
C ARG A 38 -2.75 -14.56 11.84
N THR A 39 -3.85 -14.21 11.18
CA THR A 39 -4.01 -12.97 10.44
C THR A 39 -4.68 -11.97 11.37
N GLU A 40 -3.96 -10.91 11.76
CA GLU A 40 -4.47 -9.86 12.63
C GLU A 40 -4.80 -8.62 11.79
N LEU A 41 -6.05 -8.17 11.80
CA LEU A 41 -6.43 -6.92 11.15
C LEU A 41 -5.86 -5.74 11.94
N VAL A 42 -4.93 -5.00 11.34
CA VAL A 42 -4.26 -3.85 11.98
C VAL A 42 -4.79 -2.51 11.50
N PHE A 43 -5.39 -2.46 10.31
CA PHE A 43 -6.01 -1.26 9.78
C PHE A 43 -7.14 -1.61 8.83
N LYS A 44 -8.21 -0.82 8.86
CA LYS A 44 -9.36 -0.96 7.97
C LYS A 44 -9.81 0.40 7.49
N ALA A 45 -9.94 0.54 6.18
CA ALA A 45 -10.53 1.71 5.54
C ALA A 45 -11.66 1.29 4.61
N ASN A 46 -12.76 2.04 4.63
CA ASN A 46 -13.87 1.88 3.71
C ASN A 46 -14.24 3.27 3.16
N SER A 47 -14.09 3.44 1.86
CA SER A 47 -14.29 4.74 1.20
C SER A 47 -14.58 4.54 -0.28
N SER A 48 -14.91 5.62 -1.00
CA SER A 48 -14.97 5.53 -2.46
C SER A 48 -13.60 5.19 -3.03
N CYS A 49 -13.58 4.47 -4.16
CA CYS A 49 -12.34 4.09 -4.86
C CYS A 49 -11.46 5.33 -5.12
N ILE A 50 -12.06 6.42 -5.60
CA ILE A 50 -11.36 7.69 -5.85
C ILE A 50 -10.71 8.24 -4.58
N SER A 51 -11.40 8.24 -3.44
CA SER A 51 -10.86 8.80 -2.20
C SER A 51 -9.64 8.01 -1.70
N MET A 52 -9.69 6.68 -1.79
CA MET A 52 -8.54 5.83 -1.43
C MET A 52 -7.37 6.01 -2.39
N VAL A 53 -7.63 5.95 -3.71
CA VAL A 53 -6.59 6.10 -4.73
C VAL A 53 -5.90 7.46 -4.62
N LEU A 54 -6.66 8.54 -4.37
CA LEU A 54 -6.07 9.87 -4.22
C LEU A 54 -5.19 10.00 -2.98
N ALA A 55 -5.54 9.37 -1.86
CA ALA A 55 -4.70 9.38 -0.67
C ALA A 55 -3.35 8.68 -0.92
N PHE A 56 -3.40 7.48 -1.51
CA PHE A 56 -2.19 6.75 -1.92
C PHE A 56 -1.36 7.54 -2.93
N TRP A 57 -2.01 8.13 -3.94
CA TRP A 57 -1.36 8.93 -4.95
C TRP A 57 -0.60 10.13 -4.35
N ARG A 58 -1.24 10.86 -3.42
CA ARG A 58 -0.61 11.99 -2.73
C ARG A 58 0.62 11.56 -1.92
N ALA A 59 0.53 10.44 -1.20
CA ALA A 59 1.66 9.90 -0.45
C ALA A 59 2.84 9.53 -1.38
N LEU A 60 2.56 8.89 -2.52
CA LEU A 60 3.58 8.58 -3.52
C LEU A 60 4.21 9.83 -4.12
N ARG A 61 3.42 10.88 -4.39
CA ARG A 61 3.94 12.18 -4.85
C ARG A 61 4.82 12.87 -3.81
N HIS A 62 4.52 12.71 -2.52
CA HIS A 62 5.39 13.21 -1.47
C HIS A 62 6.74 12.48 -1.44
N LEU A 63 6.73 11.16 -1.66
CA LEU A 63 7.97 10.38 -1.80
C LEU A 63 8.79 10.77 -3.04
N GLU A 64 8.16 11.25 -4.11
CA GLU A 64 8.89 11.75 -5.28
C GLU A 64 9.76 12.97 -4.94
N SER A 65 9.27 13.83 -4.05
CA SER A 65 10.01 15.00 -3.54
C SER A 65 10.98 14.66 -2.41
N TYR A 66 11.05 13.41 -1.97
CA TYR A 66 11.92 13.03 -0.87
C TYR A 66 13.37 12.91 -1.35
N GLU A 67 14.20 13.89 -0.99
CA GLU A 67 15.59 14.00 -1.45
C GLU A 67 16.42 12.73 -1.17
N ASN A 68 16.15 12.07 -0.04
CA ASN A 68 16.89 10.88 0.39
C ASN A 68 16.22 9.56 -0.03
N PHE A 69 15.32 9.57 -1.01
CA PHE A 69 14.61 8.36 -1.44
C PHE A 69 15.58 7.25 -1.87
N ALA A 70 16.52 7.58 -2.75
CA ALA A 70 17.45 6.58 -3.27
C ALA A 70 18.35 5.99 -2.19
N GLN A 71 18.77 6.81 -1.21
CA GLN A 71 19.57 6.36 -0.09
C GLN A 71 18.78 5.43 0.85
N HIS A 72 17.51 5.76 1.13
CA HIS A 72 16.70 4.98 2.06
C HIS A 72 16.17 3.67 1.46
N TRP A 73 15.82 3.66 0.17
CA TRP A 73 15.24 2.48 -0.50
C TRP A 73 16.22 1.71 -1.40
N GLY A 74 17.45 2.20 -1.57
CA GLY A 74 18.48 1.55 -2.41
C GLY A 74 18.15 1.50 -3.90
N ARG A 75 17.19 2.32 -4.37
CA ARG A 75 16.75 2.36 -5.77
C ARG A 75 16.25 3.75 -6.15
N SER A 76 16.33 4.08 -7.43
CA SER A 76 15.74 5.32 -7.97
C SER A 76 14.23 5.32 -7.82
N PHE A 77 13.68 6.52 -7.60
CA PHE A 77 12.23 6.71 -7.56
C PHE A 77 11.61 6.37 -8.93
N PRO A 78 10.52 5.57 -8.98
CA PRO A 78 9.93 5.06 -10.22
C PRO A 78 9.09 6.13 -10.96
N LYS A 79 9.77 7.13 -11.55
CA LYS A 79 9.14 8.29 -12.23
C LYS A 79 8.28 7.91 -13.42
N ARG A 80 8.58 6.80 -14.12
CA ARG A 80 7.80 6.36 -15.28
C ARG A 80 6.44 5.82 -14.83
N GLU A 81 6.46 4.94 -13.84
CA GLU A 81 5.30 4.30 -13.26
C GLU A 81 4.36 5.33 -12.63
N MET A 82 4.93 6.35 -11.97
CA MET A 82 4.17 7.47 -11.43
C MET A 82 3.41 8.25 -12.51
N ARG A 83 4.05 8.54 -13.66
CA ARG A 83 3.36 9.21 -14.78
C ARG A 83 2.26 8.34 -15.39
N LEU A 84 2.44 7.02 -15.42
CA LEU A 84 1.40 6.09 -15.89
C LEU A 84 0.20 6.10 -14.93
N LEU A 85 0.46 6.03 -13.63
CA LEU A 85 -0.59 6.09 -12.61
C LEU A 85 -1.37 7.42 -12.66
N GLU A 86 -0.68 8.55 -12.84
CA GLU A 86 -1.32 9.86 -12.99
C GLU A 86 -2.31 9.89 -14.16
N LYS A 87 -1.90 9.37 -15.32
CA LYS A 87 -2.75 9.27 -16.50
C LYS A 87 -4.00 8.44 -16.22
N SER A 88 -3.86 7.27 -15.61
CA SER A 88 -5.00 6.41 -15.27
C SER A 88 -5.95 7.08 -14.29
N ILE A 89 -5.45 7.81 -13.29
CA ILE A 89 -6.29 8.56 -12.34
C ILE A 89 -7.09 9.66 -13.06
N LEU A 90 -6.44 10.40 -13.97
CA LEU A 90 -7.11 11.45 -14.76
C LEU A 90 -8.19 10.87 -15.68
N GLU A 91 -7.97 9.69 -16.26
CA GLU A 91 -8.99 9.00 -17.06
C GLU A 91 -10.19 8.56 -16.21
N VAL A 92 -9.96 8.01 -15.02
CA VAL A 92 -11.03 7.62 -14.08
C VAL A 92 -11.86 8.84 -13.67
N ARG A 93 -11.21 9.98 -13.40
CA ARG A 93 -11.90 11.23 -13.06
C ARG A 93 -12.80 11.79 -14.16
N ARG A 94 -12.51 11.54 -15.44
CA ARG A 94 -13.36 11.98 -16.55
C ARG A 94 -14.61 11.12 -16.73
N ARG A 95 -14.61 9.90 -16.18
CA ARG A 95 -15.70 8.91 -16.34
C ARG A 95 -16.66 8.87 -15.14
N ALA A 96 -16.28 9.48 -14.02
CA ALA A 96 -17.05 9.56 -12.78
C ALA A 96 -17.87 10.85 -12.70
#